data_AF-A0A8J4XYB9-F1
#
_entry.id   AF-A0A8J4XYB9-F1
#
_cell.length_a   1.000
_cell.length_b   1.000
_cell.length_c   1.000
_cell.angle_alpha   90.00
_cell.angle_beta   90.00
_cell.angle_gamma   90.00
#
_symmetry.space_group_name_H-M   'P 1'
#
loop_
_entity.id
_entity.type
_entity.pdbx_description
1 polymer ?
#
loop_
_entity_poly.entity_id
_entity_poly.type
_entity_poly.pdbx_seq_one_letter_code
_entity_poly.pdbx_strand_id
1 'polypeptide(L)'
;MPVIKTLWEMMEGCGCGGARRGERRRQGEVGELVTRYKALLEKVKESGRKGVICGVIPREYVGQEWLSRALSLNSKIEELCKGMGLRFVDGWDTFYGKHSMYTRDGVHLSKMGTEAYGDQLEKAVRLASQGN
;
A
#
# COMPACT_ATOMS: atom_id res chain seq x y z
N MET A 1 15.99 -12.19 -6.85
CA MET A 1 15.27 -12.04 -5.57
C MET A 1 14.60 -10.66 -5.58
N PRO A 2 13.27 -10.55 -5.70
CA PRO A 2 12.61 -9.26 -5.53
C PRO A 2 12.69 -8.85 -4.06
N VAL A 3 13.20 -7.64 -3.82
CA VAL A 3 13.31 -7.07 -2.48
C VAL A 3 11.89 -6.69 -2.04
N ILE A 4 11.20 -7.60 -1.37
CA ILE A 4 9.99 -7.28 -0.62
C ILE A 4 10.44 -6.50 0.61
N LYS A 5 10.61 -5.18 0.46
CA LYS A 5 10.79 -4.28 1.59
C LYS A 5 9.40 -3.94 2.10
N THR A 6 8.96 -4.67 3.12
CA THR A 6 7.65 -4.48 3.73
C THR A 6 7.56 -3.06 4.29
N LEU A 7 6.51 -2.35 3.89
CA LEU A 7 6.21 -0.96 4.25
C LEU A 7 6.08 -0.69 5.76
N TRP A 8 6.01 -1.76 6.55
CA TRP A 8 5.72 -1.78 7.97
C TRP A 8 6.76 -1.01 8.81
N GLU A 9 8.05 -1.11 8.47
CA GLU A 9 9.14 -0.49 9.23
C GLU A 9 9.20 1.04 9.11
N MET A 10 8.55 1.64 8.09
CA MET A 10 8.56 3.11 7.90
C MET A 10 7.40 3.83 8.59
N MET A 11 6.42 3.10 9.13
CA MET A 11 5.14 3.68 9.61
C MET A 11 5.00 3.81 11.13
N GLU A 12 5.98 3.43 11.95
CA GLU A 12 5.89 3.42 13.44
C GLU A 12 5.99 4.81 14.12
N GLY A 13 5.78 5.91 13.40
CA GLY A 13 6.01 7.28 13.93
C GLY A 13 4.78 8.13 14.30
N CYS A 14 3.55 7.70 14.03
CA CYS A 14 2.38 8.59 14.23
C CYS A 14 1.69 8.38 15.58
N GLY A 15 2.11 9.16 16.58
CA GLY A 15 1.49 9.26 17.90
C GLY A 15 0.11 9.92 17.89
N CYS A 16 -0.77 9.41 18.76
CA CYS A 16 -2.13 9.88 18.97
C CYS A 16 -2.18 11.24 19.71
N GLY A 17 -2.98 12.20 19.22
CA GLY A 17 -3.37 13.37 20.04
C GLY A 17 -4.03 14.55 19.31
N GLY A 18 -5.30 14.84 19.64
CA GLY A 18 -5.84 16.21 19.68
C GLY A 18 -6.60 16.73 18.43
N ALA A 19 -7.93 16.59 18.44
CA ALA A 19 -8.85 17.15 17.46
C ALA A 19 -8.90 18.70 17.48
N ARG A 20 -9.24 19.29 16.32
CA ARG A 20 -9.52 20.73 16.03
C ARG A 20 -8.40 21.60 15.42
N ARG A 21 -7.21 21.05 15.15
CA ARG A 21 -6.16 21.73 14.34
C ARG A 21 -5.64 20.86 13.18
N GLY A 22 -6.46 19.91 12.74
CA GLY A 22 -6.00 18.72 12.02
C GLY A 22 -5.83 18.88 10.51
N GLU A 23 -6.66 19.62 9.77
CA GLU A 23 -6.76 19.45 8.30
C GLU A 23 -5.48 19.75 7.52
N ARG A 24 -4.81 20.85 7.86
CA ARG A 24 -3.58 21.30 7.18
C ARG A 24 -2.36 20.44 7.52
N ARG A 25 -2.27 19.90 8.75
CA ARG A 25 -1.27 18.90 9.13
C ARG A 25 -1.57 17.53 8.50
N ARG A 26 -2.85 17.12 8.46
CA ARG A 26 -3.35 15.85 7.91
C ARG A 26 -3.06 15.70 6.41
N GLN A 27 -3.27 16.75 5.62
CA GLN A 27 -2.87 16.75 4.21
C GLN A 27 -1.34 16.80 4.03
N GLY A 28 -0.62 17.46 4.95
CA GLY A 28 0.83 17.49 4.98
C GLY A 28 1.46 16.10 5.14
N GLU A 29 0.94 15.27 6.06
CA GLU A 29 1.43 13.90 6.29
C GLU A 29 1.23 12.98 5.08
N VAL A 30 0.03 12.98 4.49
CA VAL A 30 -0.25 12.16 3.29
C VAL A 30 0.53 12.69 2.09
N GLY A 31 0.64 14.01 1.93
CA GLY A 31 1.44 14.63 0.87
C GLY A 31 2.94 14.30 0.99
N GLU A 32 3.47 14.32 2.20
CA GLU A 32 4.85 13.91 2.47
C GLU A 32 5.06 12.43 2.16
N LEU A 33 4.13 11.57 2.56
CA LEU A 33 4.19 10.14 2.29
C LEU A 33 4.15 9.86 0.78
N VAL A 34 3.26 10.54 0.04
CA VAL A 34 3.20 10.47 -1.43
C VAL A 34 4.51 10.94 -2.06
N THR A 35 5.12 12.01 -1.54
CA THR A 35 6.42 12.51 -2.00
C THR A 35 7.53 11.47 -1.78
N ARG A 36 7.58 10.84 -0.60
CA ARG A 36 8.53 9.76 -0.30
C ARG A 36 8.31 8.55 -1.21
N TYR A 37 7.06 8.18 -1.46
CA TYR A 37 6.71 7.14 -2.42
C TYR A 37 7.18 7.48 -3.82
N LYS A 38 6.92 8.70 -4.30
CA LYS A 38 7.37 9.15 -5.62
C LYS A 38 8.88 8.98 -5.78
N ALA A 39 9.67 9.43 -4.80
CA ALA A 39 11.13 9.27 -4.81
C ALA A 39 11.57 7.79 -4.78
N LEU A 40 10.83 6.91 -4.10
CA LEU A 40 11.08 5.47 -4.12
C LEU A 40 10.78 4.87 -5.51
N LEU A 41 9.64 5.24 -6.11
CA LEU A 41 9.23 4.77 -7.43
C LEU A 41 10.21 5.20 -8.52
N GLU A 42 10.72 6.44 -8.44
CA GLU A 42 11.78 6.95 -9.32
C GLU A 42 13.04 6.08 -9.22
N LYS A 43 13.51 5.78 -8.01
CA LYS A 43 14.65 4.87 -7.80
C LYS A 43 14.42 3.46 -8.34
N VAL A 44 13.20 2.93 -8.18
CA VAL A 44 12.84 1.61 -8.73
C VAL A 44 12.93 1.65 -10.26
N LYS A 45 12.40 2.70 -10.89
CA LYS A 45 12.45 2.89 -12.33
C LYS A 45 13.87 3.06 -12.85
N GLU A 46 14.69 3.89 -12.20
CA GLU A 46 16.10 4.09 -12.52
C GLU A 46 16.92 2.80 -12.43
N SER A 47 16.54 1.90 -11.51
CA SER A 47 17.23 0.62 -11.38
C SER A 47 17.03 -0.33 -12.56
N GLY A 48 16.12 -0.02 -13.50
CA GLY A 48 15.78 -0.87 -14.65
C GLY A 48 15.11 -2.19 -14.27
N ARG A 49 14.77 -2.37 -12.99
CA ARG A 49 14.14 -3.59 -12.49
C ARG A 49 12.64 -3.55 -12.76
N LYS A 50 12.11 -4.67 -13.26
CA LYS A 50 10.67 -4.90 -13.32
C LYS A 50 10.17 -5.11 -11.88
N GLY A 51 9.42 -4.13 -11.38
CA GLY A 51 8.89 -4.12 -10.02
C GLY A 51 7.36 -4.07 -10.03
N VAL A 52 6.77 -4.62 -8.98
CA VAL A 52 5.36 -4.47 -8.67
C VAL A 52 5.25 -3.68 -7.36
N ILE A 53 4.35 -2.71 -7.33
CA ILE A 53 4.09 -1.86 -6.18
C ILE A 53 2.80 -2.30 -5.54
N CYS A 54 2.84 -2.60 -4.25
CA CYS A 54 1.68 -3.01 -3.48
C CYS A 54 1.06 -1.82 -2.77
N GLY A 55 -0.26 -1.67 -2.89
CA GLY A 55 -1.03 -0.72 -2.10
C GLY A 55 -1.13 -1.12 -0.63
N VAL A 56 -1.55 -0.17 0.21
CA VAL A 56 -1.90 -0.43 1.59
C VAL A 56 -3.17 -1.27 1.64
N ILE A 57 -3.10 -2.42 2.31
CA ILE A 57 -4.26 -3.28 2.58
C ILE A 57 -5.07 -2.66 3.73
N PRO A 58 -6.42 -2.71 3.68
CA PRO A 58 -7.24 -2.27 4.80
C PRO A 58 -6.85 -3.02 6.09
N ARG A 59 -7.07 -2.41 7.24
CA ARG A 59 -6.91 -3.09 8.54
C ARG A 59 -8.27 -3.26 9.17
N GLU A 60 -8.42 -4.33 9.93
CA GLU A 60 -9.58 -4.52 10.77
C GLU A 60 -9.47 -3.66 12.04
N TYR A 61 -10.60 -3.35 12.64
CA TYR A 61 -10.70 -2.61 13.91
C TYR A 61 -10.14 -1.17 13.91
N VAL A 62 -9.92 -0.57 12.73
CA VAL A 62 -9.54 0.84 12.57
C VAL A 62 -10.75 1.71 12.21
N GLY A 63 -10.68 3.01 12.52
CA GLY A 63 -11.74 3.96 12.21
C GLY A 63 -11.82 4.31 10.71
N GLN A 64 -12.99 4.80 10.28
CA GLN A 64 -13.26 5.23 8.91
C GLN A 64 -12.28 6.30 8.39
N GLU A 65 -11.79 7.17 9.27
CA GLU A 65 -10.76 8.16 8.91
C GLU A 65 -9.47 7.48 8.43
N TRP A 66 -9.03 6.41 9.11
CA TRP A 66 -7.84 5.67 8.71
C TRP A 66 -8.04 5.01 7.34
N LEU A 67 -9.20 4.38 7.13
CA LEU A 67 -9.55 3.72 5.86
C LEU A 67 -9.60 4.74 4.71
N SER A 68 -10.23 5.89 4.93
CA SER A 68 -10.28 6.98 3.94
C SER A 68 -8.88 7.51 3.58
N ARG A 69 -7.99 7.63 4.57
CA ARG A 69 -6.59 8.03 4.35
C ARG A 69 -5.81 6.99 3.55
N ALA A 70 -5.96 5.70 3.90
CA ALA A 70 -5.30 4.61 3.19
C ALA A 70 -5.77 4.52 1.73
N LEU A 71 -7.08 4.65 1.48
CA LEU A 71 -7.63 4.68 0.14
C LEU A 71 -7.12 5.88 -0.67
N SER A 72 -7.14 7.08 -0.07
CA SER A 72 -6.61 8.30 -0.71
C SER A 72 -5.12 8.20 -1.05
N LEU A 73 -4.33 7.55 -0.19
CA LEU A 73 -2.93 7.28 -0.43
C LEU A 73 -2.75 6.29 -1.60
N ASN A 74 -3.49 5.18 -1.58
CA ASN A 74 -3.44 4.17 -2.64
C ASN A 74 -3.78 4.77 -4.01
N SER A 75 -4.85 5.57 -4.13
CA SER A 75 -5.22 6.21 -5.40
C SER A 75 -4.09 7.10 -5.93
N LYS A 76 -3.45 7.89 -5.07
CA LYS A 76 -2.32 8.75 -5.48
C LYS A 76 -1.09 7.95 -5.90
N ILE A 77 -0.78 6.87 -5.19
CA ILE A 77 0.35 5.99 -5.55
C ILE A 77 0.05 5.26 -6.87
N GLU A 78 -1.18 4.81 -7.08
CA GLU A 78 -1.60 4.16 -8.32
C GLU A 78 -1.46 5.10 -9.51
N GLU A 79 -1.89 6.35 -9.39
CA GLU A 79 -1.69 7.39 -10.42
C GLU A 79 -0.21 7.61 -10.75
N LEU A 80 0.65 7.70 -9.72
CA LEU A 80 2.10 7.79 -9.92
C LEU A 80 2.65 6.57 -10.65
N CYS A 81 2.23 5.37 -10.25
CA CYS A 81 2.65 4.13 -10.91
C CYS A 81 2.24 4.11 -12.39
N LYS A 82 1.00 4.48 -12.70
CA LYS A 82 0.49 4.60 -14.08
C LYS A 82 1.34 5.57 -14.91
N GLY A 83 1.61 6.77 -14.38
CA GLY A 83 2.45 7.77 -15.05
C GLY A 83 3.90 7.32 -15.26
N MET A 84 4.41 6.42 -14.41
CA MET A 84 5.76 5.89 -14.50
C MET A 84 5.88 4.59 -15.30
N GLY A 85 4.77 3.97 -15.72
CA GLY A 85 4.74 2.65 -16.36
C GLY A 85 5.01 1.50 -15.39
N LEU A 86 4.77 1.72 -14.09
CA LEU A 86 4.92 0.71 -13.04
C LEU A 86 3.59 0.03 -12.77
N ARG A 87 3.63 -1.25 -12.40
CA ARG A 87 2.43 -2.02 -12.03
C ARG A 87 2.09 -1.80 -10.57
N PHE A 88 0.85 -1.40 -10.31
CA PHE A 88 0.28 -1.30 -8.97
C PHE A 88 -0.66 -2.49 -8.69
N VAL A 89 -0.64 -3.03 -7.48
CA VAL A 89 -1.55 -4.07 -7.00
C VAL A 89 -2.39 -3.49 -5.87
N ASP A 90 -3.68 -3.33 -6.14
CA ASP A 90 -4.65 -2.96 -5.13
C ASP A 90 -5.21 -4.20 -4.43
N GLY A 91 -5.10 -4.24 -3.11
CA GLY A 91 -5.67 -5.30 -2.27
C GLY A 91 -7.07 -4.99 -1.75
N TRP A 92 -7.60 -3.78 -1.98
CA TRP A 92 -8.78 -3.31 -1.26
C TRP A 92 -9.98 -4.24 -1.39
N ASP A 93 -10.37 -4.62 -2.61
CA ASP A 93 -11.51 -5.50 -2.88
C ASP A 93 -11.32 -6.92 -2.33
N THR A 94 -10.08 -7.38 -2.22
CA THR A 94 -9.75 -8.69 -1.67
C THR A 94 -9.96 -8.71 -0.16
N PHE A 95 -9.69 -7.59 0.52
CA PHE A 95 -9.45 -7.56 1.96
C PHE A 95 -10.46 -6.74 2.77
N TYR A 96 -11.15 -5.78 2.17
CA TYR A 96 -12.07 -4.90 2.87
C TYR A 96 -13.29 -5.67 3.41
N GLY A 97 -13.50 -5.62 4.73
CA GLY A 97 -14.63 -6.26 5.40
C GLY A 97 -14.60 -7.79 5.43
N LYS A 98 -13.49 -8.42 5.05
CA LYS A 98 -13.35 -9.88 5.02
C LYS A 98 -12.51 -10.37 6.19
N HIS A 99 -13.12 -10.49 7.36
CA HIS A 99 -12.45 -10.93 8.59
C HIS A 99 -11.66 -12.24 8.43
N SER A 100 -12.12 -13.18 7.60
CA SER A 100 -11.43 -14.46 7.35
C SER A 100 -10.06 -14.30 6.69
N MET A 101 -9.76 -13.14 6.10
CA MET A 101 -8.48 -12.81 5.48
C MET A 101 -7.40 -12.40 6.49
N TYR A 102 -7.77 -12.18 7.75
CA TYR A 102 -6.85 -11.72 8.81
C TYR A 102 -6.75 -12.74 9.94
N THR A 103 -5.65 -12.65 10.69
CA THR A 103 -5.59 -13.24 12.03
C THR A 103 -6.49 -12.44 12.98
N ARG A 104 -6.63 -12.94 14.21
CA ARG A 104 -7.49 -12.33 15.23
C ARG A 104 -7.12 -10.88 15.54
N ASP A 105 -5.87 -10.47 15.34
CA ASP A 105 -5.42 -9.09 15.57
C ASP A 105 -5.89 -8.09 14.50
N GLY A 106 -6.42 -8.58 13.38
CA GLY A 106 -6.94 -7.71 12.33
C GLY A 106 -5.89 -6.97 11.50
N VAL A 107 -4.62 -7.34 11.66
CA VAL A 107 -3.46 -6.68 11.05
C VAL A 107 -2.67 -7.68 10.22
N HIS A 108 -2.36 -8.84 10.80
CA HIS A 108 -1.66 -9.90 10.10
C HIS A 108 -2.65 -10.69 9.25
N LEU A 109 -2.18 -11.19 8.10
CA LEU A 109 -3.00 -12.02 7.23
C LEU A 109 -3.18 -13.41 7.82
N SER A 110 -4.37 -13.99 7.67
CA SER A 110 -4.59 -15.41 7.91
C SER A 110 -3.90 -16.25 6.83
N LYS A 111 -3.85 -17.57 7.00
CA LYS A 111 -3.39 -18.47 5.93
C LYS A 111 -4.13 -18.23 4.60
N MET A 112 -5.45 -18.09 4.67
CA MET A 112 -6.30 -17.79 3.51
C MET A 112 -5.95 -16.42 2.89
N GLY A 113 -5.74 -15.39 3.73
CA GLY A 113 -5.34 -14.07 3.26
C GLY A 113 -3.96 -14.07 2.61
N THR A 114 -3.00 -14.80 3.17
CA THR A 114 -1.65 -14.96 2.61
C THR A 114 -1.69 -15.67 1.26
N GLU A 115 -2.45 -16.75 1.13
CA GLU A 115 -2.63 -17.48 -0.14
C GLU A 115 -3.28 -16.58 -1.20
N ALA A 116 -4.40 -15.94 -0.87
CA ALA A 116 -5.09 -15.04 -1.80
C ALA A 116 -4.22 -13.86 -2.26
N TYR A 117 -3.45 -13.26 -1.36
CA TYR A 117 -2.56 -12.17 -1.72
C TYR A 117 -1.34 -12.65 -2.49
N GLY A 118 -0.79 -13.81 -2.13
CA GLY A 118 0.31 -14.46 -2.85
C GLY A 118 -0.05 -14.68 -4.31
N ASP A 119 -1.22 -15.26 -4.59
CA ASP A 119 -1.71 -15.49 -5.95
C ASP A 119 -1.87 -14.18 -6.74
N GLN A 120 -2.39 -13.13 -6.09
CA GLN A 120 -2.55 -11.82 -6.69
C GLN A 120 -1.19 -11.20 -7.06
N LEU A 121 -0.20 -11.30 -6.17
CA LEU A 121 1.15 -10.80 -6.40
C LEU A 121 1.88 -11.61 -7.47
N GLU A 122 1.76 -12.94 -7.45
CA GLU A 122 2.39 -13.80 -8.45
C GLU A 122 1.86 -13.47 -9.85
N LYS A 123 0.54 -13.32 -9.99
CA LYS A 123 -0.08 -12.88 -11.25
C LYS A 123 0.47 -11.53 -11.69
N ALA A 124 0.57 -10.55 -10.78
CA ALA A 124 1.08 -9.24 -11.09
C ALA A 124 2.56 -9.27 -11.54
N VAL A 125 3.39 -10.07 -10.88
CA VAL A 125 4.82 -10.23 -11.22
C VAL A 125 4.98 -10.90 -12.59
N ARG A 126 4.21 -11.94 -12.89
CA ARG A 126 4.19 -12.58 -14.21
C ARG A 126 3.83 -11.58 -15.31
N LEU A 127 2.78 -10.79 -15.09
CA LEU A 127 2.35 -9.75 -16.04
C LEU A 127 3.35 -8.60 -16.17
N ALA A 128 4.05 -8.23 -15.09
CA ALA A 128 5.11 -7.22 -15.15
C ALA A 128 6.33 -7.74 -15.92
N SER A 129 6.65 -9.04 -15.80
CA SER A 129 7.79 -9.67 -16.48
C SER A 129 7.60 -9.77 -17.99
N GLN A 130 6.36 -9.94 -18.44
CA GLN A 130 5.96 -10.12 -19.84
C GLN A 130 5.84 -8.82 -20.65
N GLY A 131 5.84 -7.65 -20.00
CA GLY A 131 5.84 -6.35 -20.69
C GLY A 131 7.24 -5.95 -21.15
N ASN A 132 7.40 -5.74 -22.46
CA ASN A 132 8.53 -5.06 -23.11
C ASN A 132 7.98 -3.80 -23.79
#